data_AF-A0A9W6M592-F1
#
_entry.id   AF-A0A9W6M592-F1
#
_cell.length_a   1.000
_cell.length_b   1.000
_cell.length_c   1.000
_cell.angle_alpha   90.00
_cell.angle_beta   90.00
_cell.angle_gamma   90.00
#
_symmetry.space_group_name_H-M   'P 1'
#
loop_
_entity.id
_entity.type
_entity.pdbx_description
1 polymer ?
#
loop_
_entity_poly.entity_id
_entity_poly.type
_entity_poly.pdbx_seq_one_letter_code
_entity_poly.pdbx_strand_id
1 'polypeptide(L)'
;MAPVARSCSCRVVNPRVVIVRPFCVTGILRLASPWSIVVPTRPAARIACRRVTPGRAWDAARRGSTGRYGCCVSSTPRCPSCRRFVYLDTLVCPDCTTEMGLEVIERRFVGIRDGRAVVDGVTWYTCSERRWGCNWLVREDAPAGRCFSCRLTRTRPPADDTIALEKLATTEEAKRRLLLQLGDLGLPIVPWDVWPGGLGFDLLSSRSEGRRVIIGHANGIITIDLAESLDDVREALRVRLGEPYRTVLGHLRHESGHYFQNVLIRDDTAWAQCRDLFGDERASYQDALTRHYETGAPAGWQDSFISEYATMHPWEDFAETFAHYLHIVGTLKTAAAIGMRLDASATRRDVDVVPEDHYDDQPIGRVLSDWEALSQGFNRINRSMGLADLYPFTISPPVRRKLAFVHELVTRAPLTTDEQVALALAPRERADD
;
A
#
# COMPACT_ATOMS: atom_id res chain seq x y z
N MET A 1 -7.46 -9.97 63.20
CA MET A 1 -8.13 -8.76 63.75
C MET A 1 -8.15 -7.69 62.67
N ALA A 2 -9.29 -7.01 62.48
CA ALA A 2 -9.37 -5.81 61.63
C ALA A 2 -9.24 -4.54 62.49
N PRO A 3 -8.77 -3.44 61.89
CA PRO A 3 -9.50 -2.16 61.97
C PRO A 3 -9.67 -1.55 60.55
N VAL A 4 -10.87 -1.21 60.09
CA VAL A 4 -11.68 -0.01 60.41
C VAL A 4 -11.03 1.30 59.95
N ALA A 5 -11.72 1.99 59.03
CA ALA A 5 -11.28 3.21 58.36
C ALA A 5 -11.66 4.51 59.10
N ARG A 6 -11.04 5.62 58.72
CA ARG A 6 -11.62 6.98 58.85
C ARG A 6 -11.34 7.84 57.62
N SER A 7 -12.27 8.76 57.39
CA SER A 7 -12.48 9.62 56.23
C SER A 7 -11.81 10.99 56.33
N CYS A 8 -11.70 11.69 55.19
CA CYS A 8 -11.88 13.15 55.17
C CYS A 8 -12.78 13.55 53.98
N SER A 9 -13.57 14.62 54.11
CA SER A 9 -14.64 14.99 53.19
C SER A 9 -14.69 16.49 52.90
N CYS A 10 -15.09 16.85 51.68
CA CYS A 10 -15.67 18.15 51.33
C CYS A 10 -16.88 17.93 50.40
N ARG A 11 -17.78 18.92 50.32
CA ARG A 11 -19.22 18.74 50.00
C ARG A 11 -19.75 19.96 49.19
N VAL A 12 -20.96 19.85 48.62
CA VAL A 12 -21.87 20.97 48.17
C VAL A 12 -21.52 21.60 46.79
N VAL A 13 -22.43 21.93 45.84
CA VAL A 13 -23.89 21.69 45.61
C VAL A 13 -24.26 21.87 44.10
N ASN A 14 -25.46 21.43 43.71
CA ASN A 14 -26.09 21.51 42.36
C ASN A 14 -26.95 22.81 42.19
N PRO A 15 -27.20 23.33 40.96
CA PRO A 15 -28.61 23.33 40.50
C PRO A 15 -28.88 23.16 38.97
N ARG A 16 -29.71 22.16 38.65
CA ARG A 16 -30.84 22.10 37.68
C ARG A 16 -30.97 23.15 36.54
N VAL A 17 -31.22 22.64 35.31
CA VAL A 17 -32.35 23.03 34.43
C VAL A 17 -32.88 21.79 33.67
N VAL A 18 -34.18 21.78 33.31
CA VAL A 18 -34.92 20.70 32.61
C VAL A 18 -35.76 21.31 31.47
N ILE A 19 -35.77 20.70 30.27
CA ILE A 19 -36.79 20.77 29.19
C ILE A 19 -36.63 19.44 28.40
N VAL A 20 -37.55 18.46 28.36
CA VAL A 20 -38.96 18.38 27.93
C VAL A 20 -39.15 18.37 26.39
N ARG A 21 -39.47 17.18 25.84
CA ARG A 21 -40.03 16.96 24.49
C ARG A 21 -41.56 17.14 24.49
N PRO A 22 -42.16 17.48 23.34
CA PRO A 22 -43.48 17.00 22.95
C PRO A 22 -43.46 16.07 21.73
N PHE A 23 -44.64 15.51 21.41
CA PHE A 23 -44.89 14.39 20.50
C PHE A 23 -45.73 14.83 19.27
N CYS A 24 -45.68 14.03 18.18
CA CYS A 24 -46.63 13.82 17.06
C CYS A 24 -47.67 14.88 16.59
N VAL A 25 -48.04 14.84 15.29
CA VAL A 25 -49.37 14.35 14.79
C VAL A 25 -49.62 14.61 13.25
N THR A 26 -50.07 13.56 12.53
CA THR A 26 -50.83 13.45 11.23
C THR A 26 -50.34 13.88 9.82
N GLY A 27 -50.74 13.06 8.81
CA GLY A 27 -51.10 13.44 7.41
C GLY A 27 -50.27 12.75 6.31
N ILE A 28 -50.56 11.57 5.72
CA ILE A 28 -51.72 11.01 4.95
C ILE A 28 -51.79 11.41 3.45
N LEU A 29 -51.42 10.48 2.54
CA LEU A 29 -52.07 10.00 1.28
C LEU A 29 -51.00 9.34 0.35
N ARG A 30 -51.01 8.03 0.00
CA ARG A 30 -51.83 7.29 -1.01
C ARG A 30 -51.64 7.87 -2.44
N LEU A 31 -51.01 7.22 -3.43
CA LEU A 31 -51.33 5.99 -4.22
C LEU A 31 -50.22 5.82 -5.31
N ALA A 32 -49.97 4.74 -6.08
CA ALA A 32 -50.39 3.33 -6.12
C ALA A 32 -49.47 2.49 -7.07
N SER A 33 -49.78 1.21 -7.28
CA SER A 33 -49.32 0.30 -8.37
C SER A 33 -50.60 -0.27 -9.08
N PRO A 34 -50.62 -1.14 -10.14
CA PRO A 34 -49.61 -2.12 -10.58
C PRO A 34 -49.51 -2.27 -12.14
N TRP A 35 -49.53 -3.52 -12.65
CA TRP A 35 -49.40 -4.02 -14.03
C TRP A 35 -47.95 -4.20 -14.55
N SER A 36 -47.54 -5.31 -15.20
CA SER A 36 -47.81 -6.77 -15.15
C SER A 36 -47.10 -7.39 -16.38
N ILE A 37 -46.65 -8.64 -16.26
CA ILE A 37 -45.77 -9.32 -17.23
C ILE A 37 -46.55 -10.09 -18.31
N VAL A 38 -46.04 -10.12 -19.55
CA VAL A 38 -46.34 -11.18 -20.55
C VAL A 38 -45.05 -11.58 -21.28
N VAL A 39 -44.89 -12.89 -21.54
CA VAL A 39 -43.76 -13.53 -22.24
C VAL A 39 -44.31 -14.47 -23.32
N PRO A 40 -43.61 -14.66 -24.46
CA PRO A 40 -43.69 -15.93 -25.18
C PRO A 40 -42.32 -16.56 -25.52
N THR A 41 -42.13 -17.79 -24.98
CA THR A 41 -41.54 -19.00 -25.60
C THR A 41 -40.19 -19.04 -26.35
N ARG A 42 -39.37 -20.02 -25.94
CA ARG A 42 -38.07 -20.56 -26.45
C ARG A 42 -38.22 -21.46 -27.71
N PRO A 43 -37.20 -22.19 -28.27
CA PRO A 43 -35.78 -22.35 -27.88
C PRO A 43 -34.70 -22.36 -28.99
N ALA A 44 -33.43 -22.20 -28.58
CA ALA A 44 -32.27 -22.87 -29.20
C ALA A 44 -31.16 -23.12 -28.13
N ALA A 45 -30.40 -24.19 -28.26
CA ALA A 45 -29.52 -24.70 -27.19
C ALA A 45 -28.09 -24.16 -27.24
N ARG A 46 -27.42 -24.07 -26.07
CA ARG A 46 -25.95 -24.16 -25.94
C ARG A 46 -25.53 -24.58 -24.52
N ILE A 47 -24.84 -25.72 -24.47
CA ILE A 47 -23.78 -26.21 -23.56
C ILE A 47 -23.69 -25.51 -22.18
N ALA A 48 -23.88 -26.29 -21.12
CA ALA A 48 -23.84 -25.82 -19.73
C ALA A 48 -22.41 -25.74 -19.17
N CYS A 49 -21.97 -24.53 -18.83
CA CYS A 49 -20.85 -24.31 -17.92
C CYS A 49 -21.39 -24.15 -16.49
N ARG A 50 -20.91 -24.95 -15.53
CA ARG A 50 -21.37 -24.87 -14.13
C ARG A 50 -20.88 -23.56 -13.49
N ARG A 51 -21.81 -22.63 -13.21
CA ARG A 51 -21.56 -21.52 -12.29
C ARG A 51 -21.58 -22.02 -10.85
N VAL A 52 -20.54 -21.73 -10.09
CA VAL A 52 -20.60 -21.71 -8.62
C VAL A 52 -21.04 -20.30 -8.22
N THR A 53 -22.28 -20.17 -7.76
CA THR A 53 -22.80 -18.93 -7.15
C THR A 53 -22.66 -19.01 -5.62
N PRO A 54 -21.96 -18.07 -4.95
CA PRO A 54 -21.98 -17.96 -3.50
C PRO A 54 -23.36 -17.42 -3.06
N GLY A 55 -24.22 -18.31 -2.56
CA GLY A 55 -25.54 -17.95 -2.05
C GLY A 55 -25.49 -17.55 -0.57
N ARG A 56 -25.82 -16.28 -0.29
CA ARG A 56 -26.38 -15.74 0.96
C ARG A 56 -26.27 -16.62 2.24
N ALA A 57 -25.22 -16.39 3.03
CA ALA A 57 -25.14 -16.79 4.43
C ALA A 57 -24.25 -15.83 5.25
N TRP A 58 -24.39 -14.51 5.04
CA TRP A 58 -23.56 -13.48 5.68
C TRP A 58 -24.40 -12.30 6.18
N ASP A 59 -25.36 -12.58 7.06
CA ASP A 59 -26.04 -11.57 7.86
C ASP A 59 -26.17 -12.06 9.31
N ALA A 60 -25.97 -11.13 10.26
CA ALA A 60 -26.07 -11.26 11.72
C ALA A 60 -24.83 -11.74 12.52
N ALA A 61 -23.81 -10.88 12.66
CA ALA A 61 -22.98 -10.77 13.88
C ALA A 61 -22.20 -9.44 14.06
N ARG A 62 -22.73 -8.27 13.64
CA ARG A 62 -22.10 -6.97 13.97
C ARG A 62 -22.49 -6.50 15.38
N ARG A 63 -21.66 -6.83 16.38
CA ARG A 63 -21.42 -6.06 17.62
C ARG A 63 -20.40 -6.78 18.51
N GLY A 64 -19.25 -6.14 18.77
CA GLY A 64 -18.17 -6.78 19.53
C GLY A 64 -16.88 -5.98 19.61
N SER A 65 -16.96 -4.68 19.93
CA SER A 65 -15.77 -3.91 20.31
C SER A 65 -15.33 -4.31 21.72
N THR A 66 -14.44 -5.29 21.84
CA THR A 66 -13.77 -5.66 23.09
C THR A 66 -12.27 -5.41 22.95
N GLY A 67 -11.75 -4.51 23.80
CA GLY A 67 -10.38 -4.03 23.70
C GLY A 67 -9.34 -5.14 23.93
N ARG A 68 -8.32 -5.19 23.06
CA ARG A 68 -7.15 -6.03 23.27
C ARG A 68 -6.14 -5.32 24.16
N TYR A 69 -6.17 -5.61 25.46
CA TYR A 69 -4.98 -5.44 26.29
C TYR A 69 -4.01 -6.57 25.95
N GLY A 70 -2.90 -6.23 25.28
CA GLY A 70 -1.91 -7.22 24.87
C GLY A 70 -0.84 -6.60 23.99
N CYS A 71 0.13 -5.93 24.63
CA CYS A 71 1.41 -5.45 24.10
C CYS A 71 1.42 -5.02 22.62
N CYS A 72 1.41 -3.70 22.38
CA CYS A 72 1.76 -3.14 21.08
C CYS A 72 3.16 -3.67 20.71
N VAL A 73 3.23 -4.60 19.75
CA VAL A 73 4.50 -5.03 19.18
C VAL A 73 5.05 -3.82 18.44
N SER A 74 5.97 -3.11 19.10
CA SER A 74 6.71 -1.98 18.55
C SER A 74 7.21 -2.38 17.17
N SER A 75 6.62 -1.76 16.14
CA SER A 75 6.86 -1.96 14.70
C SER A 75 8.29 -1.58 14.28
N THR A 76 9.08 -1.09 15.24
CA THR A 76 10.49 -0.76 15.10
C THR A 76 11.36 -2.03 15.08
N PRO A 77 12.09 -2.34 13.99
CA PRO A 77 12.87 -3.57 13.92
C PRO A 77 14.05 -3.57 14.91
N ARG A 78 14.27 -4.72 15.56
CA ARG A 78 15.31 -4.90 16.58
C ARG A 78 16.01 -6.24 16.41
N CYS A 79 17.31 -6.26 16.70
CA CYS A 79 18.06 -7.50 16.79
C CYS A 79 17.45 -8.42 17.88
N PRO A 80 17.21 -9.72 17.59
CA PRO A 80 16.66 -10.65 18.56
C PRO A 80 17.63 -10.96 19.71
N SER A 81 18.95 -10.83 19.49
CA SER A 81 19.96 -11.11 20.51
C SER A 81 20.24 -9.90 21.42
N CYS A 82 20.63 -8.74 20.87
CA CYS A 82 21.02 -7.57 21.68
C CYS A 82 19.97 -6.45 21.77
N ARG A 83 18.79 -6.60 21.14
CA ARG A 83 17.67 -5.62 21.13
C ARG A 83 17.99 -4.24 20.53
N ARG A 84 19.22 -4.04 20.03
CA ARG A 84 19.66 -2.89 19.20
C ARG A 84 18.70 -2.68 18.03
N PHE A 85 18.39 -1.42 17.74
CA PHE A 85 17.66 -1.04 16.53
C PHE A 85 18.41 -1.49 15.28
N VAL A 86 17.69 -2.06 14.31
CA VAL A 86 18.21 -2.45 12.99
C VAL A 86 17.28 -1.94 11.90
N TYR A 87 17.80 -1.80 10.68
CA TYR A 87 16.95 -1.50 9.53
C TYR A 87 16.26 -2.77 9.03
N LEU A 88 15.10 -2.61 8.38
CA LEU A 88 14.26 -3.70 7.88
C LEU A 88 14.97 -4.65 6.90
N ASP A 89 15.97 -4.14 6.21
CA ASP A 89 16.85 -4.79 5.23
C ASP A 89 18.09 -5.47 5.86
N THR A 90 18.35 -5.33 7.15
CA THR A 90 19.58 -5.82 7.80
C THR A 90 19.66 -7.36 7.79
N LEU A 91 20.79 -7.93 7.33
CA LEU A 91 21.07 -9.38 7.40
C LEU A 91 21.84 -9.80 8.66
N VAL A 92 22.72 -8.92 9.16
CA VAL A 92 23.64 -9.19 10.28
C VAL A 92 23.61 -7.98 11.21
N CYS A 93 23.45 -8.20 12.52
CA CYS A 93 23.44 -7.11 13.47
C CYS A 93 24.83 -6.43 13.53
N PRO A 94 24.93 -5.11 13.32
CA PRO A 94 26.23 -4.41 13.30
C PRO A 94 26.90 -4.29 14.68
N ASP A 95 26.19 -4.66 15.75
CA ASP A 95 26.62 -4.53 17.14
C ASP A 95 27.05 -5.90 17.72
N CYS A 96 26.17 -6.89 17.70
CA CYS A 96 26.45 -8.23 18.24
C CYS A 96 26.76 -9.31 17.18
N THR A 97 26.91 -8.95 15.90
CA THR A 97 27.21 -9.85 14.76
C THR A 97 26.23 -11.01 14.52
N THR A 98 25.10 -11.05 15.23
CA THR A 98 24.07 -12.09 15.03
C THR A 98 23.53 -12.04 13.61
N GLU A 99 23.60 -13.16 12.89
CA GLU A 99 22.86 -13.34 11.64
C GLU A 99 21.35 -13.40 11.91
N MET A 100 20.58 -12.71 11.09
CA MET A 100 19.14 -12.56 11.27
C MET A 100 18.38 -12.80 9.96
N GLY A 101 17.09 -13.10 10.12
CA GLY A 101 16.11 -13.09 9.05
C GLY A 101 14.77 -12.57 9.55
N LEU A 102 13.97 -12.06 8.63
CA LEU A 102 12.60 -11.63 8.86
C LEU A 102 11.66 -12.81 8.62
N GLU A 103 10.99 -13.26 9.68
CA GLU A 103 9.79 -14.08 9.57
C GLU A 103 8.64 -13.11 9.22
N VAL A 104 8.04 -13.29 8.03
CA VAL A 104 7.26 -12.25 7.34
C VAL A 104 5.79 -12.16 7.79
N ILE A 105 5.24 -13.19 8.43
CA ILE A 105 3.84 -13.24 8.89
C ILE A 105 3.69 -12.36 10.13
N GLU A 106 4.43 -12.68 11.20
CA GLU A 106 4.47 -11.87 12.44
C GLU A 106 5.49 -10.71 12.36
N ARG A 107 6.19 -10.58 11.23
CA ARG A 107 7.17 -9.51 10.90
C ARG A 107 8.27 -9.33 11.95
N ARG A 108 8.73 -10.44 12.51
CA ARG A 108 9.74 -10.49 13.56
C ARG A 108 11.11 -10.86 12.99
N PHE A 109 12.13 -10.17 13.47
CA PHE A 109 13.50 -10.58 13.26
C PHE A 109 13.84 -11.75 14.20
N VAL A 110 14.34 -12.85 13.63
CA VAL A 110 14.79 -14.03 14.36
C VAL A 110 16.25 -14.33 14.06
N GLY A 111 16.95 -14.93 15.03
CA GLY A 111 18.36 -15.30 14.90
C GLY A 111 18.51 -16.56 14.05
N ILE A 112 19.48 -16.56 13.15
CA ILE A 112 19.76 -17.67 12.22
C ILE A 112 21.01 -18.42 12.67
N ARG A 113 21.01 -19.74 12.50
CA ARG A 113 22.21 -20.59 12.54
C ARG A 113 22.14 -21.57 11.36
N ASP A 114 23.23 -21.78 10.64
CA ASP A 114 23.31 -22.69 9.49
C ASP A 114 22.20 -22.46 8.44
N GLY A 115 21.84 -21.20 8.18
CA GLY A 115 20.77 -20.85 7.22
C GLY A 115 19.34 -21.19 7.67
N ARG A 116 19.12 -21.55 8.96
CA ARG A 116 17.81 -21.88 9.53
C ARG A 116 17.51 -21.15 10.84
N ALA A 117 16.23 -21.07 11.18
CA ALA A 117 15.71 -20.66 12.48
C ALA A 117 14.51 -21.55 12.84
N VAL A 118 14.27 -21.81 14.13
CA VAL A 118 13.04 -22.48 14.60
C VAL A 118 12.19 -21.43 15.32
N VAL A 119 10.94 -21.30 14.90
CA VAL A 119 10.04 -20.24 15.36
C VAL A 119 8.66 -20.85 15.56
N ASP A 120 8.17 -20.81 16.81
CA ASP A 120 6.90 -21.44 17.25
C ASP A 120 6.74 -22.92 16.84
N GLY A 121 7.86 -23.66 16.85
CA GLY A 121 7.91 -25.07 16.46
C GLY A 121 8.02 -25.32 14.95
N VAL A 122 7.90 -24.29 14.12
CA VAL A 122 8.10 -24.36 12.66
C VAL A 122 9.57 -24.08 12.31
N THR A 123 10.15 -24.90 11.44
CA THR A 123 11.49 -24.61 10.88
C THR A 123 11.37 -23.68 9.69
N TRP A 124 12.15 -22.61 9.74
CA TRP A 124 12.29 -21.60 8.71
C TRP A 124 13.71 -21.61 8.16
N TYR A 125 13.86 -21.38 6.86
CA TYR A 125 15.12 -21.36 6.14
C TYR A 125 15.37 -19.99 5.51
N THR A 126 16.62 -19.66 5.24
CA THR A 126 16.98 -18.47 4.46
C THR A 126 16.52 -18.60 3.02
N CYS A 127 15.95 -17.54 2.44
CA CYS A 127 15.69 -17.49 1.02
C CYS A 127 16.96 -17.80 0.19
N SER A 128 16.82 -18.53 -0.90
CA SER A 128 17.90 -18.82 -1.87
C SER A 128 18.59 -17.56 -2.42
N GLU A 129 17.91 -16.40 -2.38
CA GLU A 129 18.45 -15.10 -2.77
C GLU A 129 19.19 -14.36 -1.63
N ARG A 130 19.49 -14.99 -0.49
CA ARG A 130 20.17 -14.34 0.66
C ARG A 130 21.51 -13.71 0.29
N ARG A 131 22.27 -14.33 -0.62
CA ARG A 131 23.54 -13.76 -1.14
C ARG A 131 23.37 -12.41 -1.85
N TRP A 132 22.15 -12.10 -2.30
CA TRP A 132 21.75 -10.83 -2.93
C TRP A 132 20.91 -9.95 -1.97
N GLY A 133 21.19 -10.02 -0.67
CA GLY A 133 20.57 -9.16 0.34
C GLY A 133 19.13 -9.52 0.72
N CYS A 134 18.63 -10.71 0.36
CA CYS A 134 17.32 -11.14 0.85
C CYS A 134 17.42 -11.64 2.30
N ASN A 135 16.78 -10.94 3.24
CA ASN A 135 16.69 -11.35 4.65
C ASN A 135 15.36 -12.04 5.00
N TRP A 136 14.41 -12.17 4.08
CA TRP A 136 13.15 -12.88 4.33
C TRP A 136 13.35 -14.39 4.44
N LEU A 137 12.66 -14.99 5.40
CA LEU A 137 12.66 -16.43 5.63
C LEU A 137 11.59 -17.15 4.81
N VAL A 138 11.78 -18.46 4.64
CA VAL A 138 10.92 -19.36 3.90
C VAL A 138 10.61 -20.60 4.73
N ARG A 139 9.45 -21.23 4.49
CA ARG A 139 9.17 -22.56 5.02
C ARG A 139 9.77 -23.64 4.11
N GLU A 140 9.84 -24.88 4.60
CA GLU A 140 10.39 -26.04 3.88
C GLU A 140 9.70 -26.33 2.54
N ASP A 141 8.41 -26.02 2.44
CA ASP A 141 7.54 -26.19 1.28
C ASP A 141 7.66 -25.06 0.23
N ALA A 142 8.52 -24.06 0.45
CA ALA A 142 8.66 -22.91 -0.43
C ALA A 142 9.27 -23.27 -1.81
N PRO A 143 8.57 -23.00 -2.93
CA PRO A 143 9.08 -23.29 -4.28
C PRO A 143 10.47 -22.70 -4.55
N ALA A 144 11.41 -23.56 -4.94
CA ALA A 144 12.82 -23.23 -5.17
C ALA A 144 13.54 -22.52 -3.99
N GLY A 145 13.03 -22.66 -2.76
CA GLY A 145 13.57 -21.96 -1.58
C GLY A 145 13.43 -20.44 -1.65
N ARG A 146 12.52 -19.90 -2.50
CA ARG A 146 12.31 -18.46 -2.65
C ARG A 146 11.21 -17.96 -1.71
N CYS A 147 11.47 -16.84 -1.03
CA CYS A 147 10.46 -16.16 -0.22
C CYS A 147 9.37 -15.54 -1.10
N PHE A 148 8.24 -15.15 -0.49
CA PHE A 148 7.11 -14.56 -1.20
C PHE A 148 7.54 -13.43 -2.15
N SER A 149 8.34 -12.45 -1.67
CA SER A 149 8.89 -11.38 -2.52
C SER A 149 9.64 -11.92 -3.74
N CYS A 150 10.61 -12.83 -3.54
CA CYS A 150 11.44 -13.35 -4.61
C CYS A 150 10.71 -14.32 -5.54
N ARG A 151 9.57 -14.90 -5.14
CA ARG A 151 8.67 -15.67 -6.03
C ARG A 151 7.93 -14.78 -7.02
N LEU A 152 7.57 -13.55 -6.62
CA LEU A 152 6.90 -12.59 -7.51
C LEU A 152 7.81 -12.07 -8.63
N THR A 153 9.13 -12.23 -8.54
CA THR A 153 10.03 -11.96 -9.67
C THR A 153 9.95 -13.09 -10.68
N ARG A 154 9.35 -12.80 -11.82
CA ARG A 154 9.20 -13.70 -12.97
C ARG A 154 10.50 -13.75 -13.78
N THR A 155 11.05 -12.59 -14.13
CA THR A 155 12.26 -12.46 -14.93
C THR A 155 13.30 -11.61 -14.21
N ARG A 156 14.57 -11.99 -14.34
CA ARG A 156 15.74 -11.33 -13.73
C ARG A 156 16.93 -11.39 -14.71
N PRO A 157 18.02 -10.62 -14.48
CA PRO A 157 19.23 -10.69 -15.29
C PRO A 157 19.94 -12.05 -15.18
N PRO A 158 20.78 -12.41 -16.18
CA PRO A 158 21.65 -13.58 -16.13
C PRO A 158 22.52 -13.66 -14.86
N ALA A 159 22.92 -14.87 -14.46
CA ALA A 159 23.64 -15.12 -13.20
C ALA A 159 25.10 -14.63 -13.19
N ASP A 160 25.65 -14.36 -14.37
CA ASP A 160 26.99 -13.84 -14.64
C ASP A 160 27.03 -12.30 -14.80
N ASP A 161 25.87 -11.64 -14.91
CA ASP A 161 25.74 -10.18 -14.95
C ASP A 161 25.73 -9.58 -13.55
N THR A 162 26.91 -9.50 -12.93
CA THR A 162 27.08 -8.99 -11.56
C THR A 162 26.56 -7.57 -11.38
N ILE A 163 26.71 -6.69 -12.39
CA ILE A 163 26.28 -5.29 -12.32
C ILE A 163 24.76 -5.19 -12.22
N ALA A 164 24.01 -5.91 -13.06
CA ALA A 164 22.56 -5.90 -12.96
C ALA A 164 22.07 -6.67 -11.72
N LEU A 165 22.79 -7.68 -11.22
CA LEU A 165 22.44 -8.39 -9.99
C LEU A 165 22.61 -7.53 -8.72
N GLU A 166 23.58 -6.62 -8.67
CA GLU A 166 23.68 -5.62 -7.60
C GLU A 166 22.47 -4.66 -7.62
N LYS A 167 22.08 -4.19 -8.81
CA LYS A 167 20.89 -3.32 -8.96
C LYS A 167 19.57 -4.07 -8.71
N LEU A 168 19.51 -5.35 -9.04
CA LEU A 168 18.43 -6.25 -8.66
C LEU A 168 18.30 -6.33 -7.14
N ALA A 169 19.40 -6.42 -6.38
CA ALA A 169 19.36 -6.50 -4.93
C ALA A 169 18.70 -5.25 -4.29
N THR A 170 19.08 -4.04 -4.75
CA THR A 170 18.46 -2.77 -4.31
C THR A 170 16.98 -2.70 -4.71
N THR A 171 16.64 -3.14 -5.93
CA THR A 171 15.25 -3.12 -6.43
C THR A 171 14.36 -4.12 -5.70
N GLU A 172 14.88 -5.32 -5.41
CA GLU A 172 14.25 -6.32 -4.56
C GLU A 172 14.04 -5.83 -3.13
N GLU A 173 14.94 -5.00 -2.58
CA GLU A 173 14.74 -4.35 -1.29
C GLU A 173 13.58 -3.35 -1.30
N ALA A 174 13.54 -2.48 -2.31
CA ALA A 174 12.42 -1.56 -2.52
C ALA A 174 11.09 -2.33 -2.70
N LYS A 175 11.10 -3.43 -3.45
CA LYS A 175 9.93 -4.30 -3.62
C LYS A 175 9.50 -4.97 -2.31
N ARG A 176 10.43 -5.43 -1.46
CA ARG A 176 10.10 -5.94 -0.10
C ARG A 176 9.42 -4.86 0.75
N ARG A 177 9.89 -3.60 0.70
CA ARG A 177 9.26 -2.45 1.39
C ARG A 177 7.84 -2.20 0.85
N LEU A 178 7.62 -2.25 -0.46
CA LEU A 178 6.29 -2.15 -1.07
C LEU A 178 5.37 -3.29 -0.60
N LEU A 179 5.80 -4.54 -0.69
CA LEU A 179 4.97 -5.71 -0.36
C LEU A 179 4.53 -5.71 1.11
N LEU A 180 5.40 -5.30 2.04
CA LEU A 180 5.03 -5.13 3.45
C LEU A 180 3.98 -4.03 3.64
N GLN A 181 4.09 -2.92 2.90
CA GLN A 181 3.10 -1.84 2.92
C GLN A 181 1.75 -2.28 2.32
N LEU A 182 1.76 -3.04 1.23
CA LEU A 182 0.53 -3.55 0.61
C LEU A 182 -0.18 -4.54 1.54
N GLY A 183 0.57 -5.45 2.18
CA GLY A 183 0.03 -6.35 3.20
C GLY A 183 -0.51 -5.60 4.43
N ASP A 184 0.17 -4.53 4.88
CA ASP A 184 -0.31 -3.62 5.93
C ASP A 184 -1.65 -2.98 5.65
N LEU A 185 -1.92 -2.66 4.39
CA LEU A 185 -3.17 -2.05 3.93
C LEU A 185 -4.26 -3.08 3.63
N GLY A 186 -4.04 -4.36 3.95
CA GLY A 186 -4.99 -5.42 3.66
C GLY A 186 -5.03 -5.85 2.18
N LEU A 187 -4.24 -5.26 1.30
CA LEU A 187 -4.48 -5.35 -0.16
C LEU A 187 -4.20 -6.75 -0.73
N PRO A 188 -5.00 -7.22 -1.71
CA PRO A 188 -4.86 -8.55 -2.30
C PRO A 188 -3.61 -8.67 -3.18
N ILE A 189 -2.59 -9.39 -2.68
CA ILE A 189 -1.36 -9.73 -3.41
C ILE A 189 -1.45 -11.17 -3.91
N VAL A 190 -2.16 -11.39 -5.01
CA VAL A 190 -2.27 -12.71 -5.66
C VAL A 190 -1.06 -12.93 -6.58
N PRO A 191 -0.26 -14.00 -6.45
CA PRO A 191 0.90 -14.22 -7.32
C PRO A 191 0.54 -14.53 -8.79
N TRP A 192 1.35 -14.01 -9.72
CA TRP A 192 1.28 -14.32 -11.15
C TRP A 192 1.44 -15.83 -11.49
N ASP A 193 2.15 -16.59 -10.65
CA ASP A 193 2.38 -18.04 -10.83
C ASP A 193 1.24 -18.91 -10.29
N VAL A 194 0.25 -18.27 -9.63
CA VAL A 194 -0.96 -18.87 -9.03
C VAL A 194 -2.21 -18.53 -9.83
N TRP A 195 -2.39 -17.28 -10.30
CA TRP A 195 -3.61 -16.85 -10.98
C TRP A 195 -3.33 -15.99 -12.23
N PRO A 196 -4.05 -16.18 -13.35
CA PRO A 196 -3.93 -15.32 -14.53
C PRO A 196 -4.26 -13.86 -14.22
N GLY A 197 -3.31 -12.95 -14.48
CA GLY A 197 -3.44 -11.53 -14.10
C GLY A 197 -3.01 -11.21 -12.66
N GLY A 198 -2.49 -12.19 -11.91
CA GLY A 198 -1.85 -11.96 -10.62
C GLY A 198 -0.55 -11.15 -10.74
N LEU A 199 -0.13 -10.56 -9.62
CA LEU A 199 1.03 -9.68 -9.52
C LEU A 199 2.34 -10.44 -9.81
N GLY A 200 3.15 -9.90 -10.71
CA GLY A 200 4.51 -10.35 -10.99
C GLY A 200 5.43 -9.21 -11.38
N PHE A 201 6.73 -9.47 -11.38
CA PHE A 201 7.76 -8.48 -11.68
C PHE A 201 8.76 -9.03 -12.70
N ASP A 202 8.96 -8.29 -13.80
CA ASP A 202 10.10 -8.47 -14.70
C ASP A 202 11.13 -7.37 -14.37
N LEU A 203 12.25 -7.79 -13.77
CA LEU A 203 13.32 -6.90 -13.33
C LEU A 203 14.49 -7.07 -14.30
N LEU A 204 14.47 -6.28 -15.38
CA LEU A 204 15.33 -6.43 -16.57
C LEU A 204 16.46 -5.39 -16.58
N SER A 205 17.46 -5.54 -17.43
CA SER A 205 18.54 -4.54 -17.57
C SER A 205 18.77 -4.16 -19.02
N SER A 206 18.31 -2.98 -19.43
CA SER A 206 18.51 -2.51 -20.82
C SER A 206 19.98 -2.37 -21.19
N ARG A 207 20.81 -1.97 -20.22
CA ARG A 207 22.27 -1.86 -20.34
C ARG A 207 22.91 -3.21 -20.66
N SER A 208 22.44 -4.28 -20.02
CA SER A 208 23.03 -5.62 -20.18
C SER A 208 22.49 -6.37 -21.38
N GLU A 209 21.20 -6.21 -21.67
CA GLU A 209 20.54 -6.84 -22.81
C GLU A 209 20.78 -6.08 -24.14
N GLY A 210 21.44 -4.91 -24.09
CA GLY A 210 21.74 -4.09 -25.27
C GLY A 210 20.51 -3.54 -26.00
N ARG A 211 19.34 -3.58 -25.36
CA ARG A 211 18.04 -3.21 -25.93
C ARG A 211 17.24 -2.36 -24.95
N ARG A 212 16.38 -1.48 -25.47
CA ARG A 212 15.45 -0.71 -24.63
C ARG A 212 14.47 -1.66 -23.91
N VAL A 213 14.42 -1.57 -22.59
CA VAL A 213 13.34 -2.15 -21.79
C VAL A 213 12.16 -1.18 -21.83
N ILE A 214 10.95 -1.71 -22.07
CA ILE A 214 9.71 -0.93 -21.93
C ILE A 214 9.25 -1.15 -20.49
N ILE A 215 9.22 -0.05 -19.76
CA ILE A 215 8.75 0.04 -18.38
C ILE A 215 7.22 0.20 -18.40
N GLY A 216 6.55 -0.33 -17.39
CA GLY A 216 5.11 -0.24 -17.24
C GLY A 216 4.48 -1.51 -16.66
N HIS A 217 3.16 -1.50 -16.57
CA HIS A 217 2.35 -2.63 -16.14
C HIS A 217 1.53 -3.25 -17.30
N ALA A 218 1.58 -4.58 -17.43
CA ALA A 218 0.74 -5.33 -18.36
C ALA A 218 0.27 -6.66 -17.76
N ASN A 219 -1.05 -6.87 -17.71
CA ASN A 219 -1.70 -8.12 -17.27
C ASN A 219 -1.16 -8.69 -15.94
N GLY A 220 -1.01 -7.82 -14.92
CA GLY A 220 -0.48 -8.20 -13.61
C GLY A 220 1.04 -8.10 -13.49
N ILE A 221 1.78 -7.98 -14.59
CA ILE A 221 3.24 -7.92 -14.58
C ILE A 221 3.72 -6.48 -14.63
N ILE A 222 4.47 -6.08 -13.60
CA ILE A 222 5.21 -4.82 -13.53
C ILE A 222 6.61 -5.02 -14.11
N THR A 223 7.00 -4.20 -15.08
CA THR A 223 8.33 -4.24 -15.69
C THR A 223 9.15 -3.03 -15.25
N ILE A 224 10.31 -3.29 -14.64
CA ILE A 224 11.26 -2.25 -14.20
C ILE A 224 12.59 -2.48 -14.93
N ASP A 225 13.17 -1.40 -15.47
CA ASP A 225 14.54 -1.40 -15.96
C ASP A 225 15.50 -1.06 -14.81
N LEU A 226 16.30 -2.05 -14.42
CA LEU A 226 17.35 -1.92 -13.41
C LEU A 226 18.40 -0.86 -13.81
N ALA A 227 18.56 -0.54 -15.09
CA ALA A 227 19.45 0.53 -15.53
C ALA A 227 18.98 1.93 -15.08
N GLU A 228 17.69 2.17 -14.82
CA GLU A 228 17.21 3.44 -14.25
C GLU A 228 17.60 3.62 -12.77
N SER A 229 18.05 2.55 -12.10
CA SER A 229 18.59 2.62 -10.73
C SER A 229 20.09 2.98 -10.67
N LEU A 230 20.70 3.31 -11.81
CA LEU A 230 22.01 3.95 -11.89
C LEU A 230 21.87 5.45 -11.59
N ASP A 231 22.67 5.99 -10.65
CA ASP A 231 22.46 7.34 -10.12
C ASP A 231 22.69 8.45 -11.17
N ASP A 232 23.53 8.21 -12.18
CA ASP A 232 23.78 9.10 -13.32
C ASP A 232 22.60 9.12 -14.31
N VAL A 233 22.06 7.95 -14.66
CA VAL A 233 20.85 7.82 -15.49
C VAL A 233 19.64 8.41 -14.78
N ARG A 234 19.51 8.17 -13.46
CA ARG A 234 18.43 8.71 -12.63
C ARG A 234 18.49 10.22 -12.52
N GLU A 235 19.67 10.81 -12.31
CA GLU A 235 19.82 12.27 -12.25
C GLU A 235 19.56 12.93 -13.60
N ALA A 236 20.03 12.31 -14.70
CA ALA A 236 19.73 12.79 -16.05
C ALA A 236 18.23 12.72 -16.38
N LEU A 237 17.53 11.65 -15.96
CA LEU A 237 16.08 11.52 -16.08
C LEU A 237 15.34 12.54 -15.22
N ARG A 238 15.76 12.73 -13.96
CA ARG A 238 15.22 13.71 -13.01
C ARG A 238 15.25 15.13 -13.60
N VAL A 239 16.39 15.51 -14.19
CA VAL A 239 16.57 16.81 -14.87
C VAL A 239 15.73 16.89 -16.15
N ARG A 240 15.65 15.80 -16.93
CA ARG A 240 14.95 15.78 -18.23
C ARG A 240 13.42 15.78 -18.12
N LEU A 241 12.87 15.16 -17.08
CA LEU A 241 11.42 15.03 -16.84
C LEU A 241 10.86 16.10 -15.88
N GLY A 242 11.71 16.97 -15.32
CA GLY A 242 11.29 17.97 -14.33
C GLY A 242 10.86 17.41 -12.97
N GLU A 243 10.89 16.08 -12.81
CA GLU A 243 10.45 15.38 -11.61
C GLU A 243 11.41 15.64 -10.44
N PRO A 244 10.95 16.21 -9.31
CA PRO A 244 11.85 16.50 -8.19
C PRO A 244 12.30 15.24 -7.44
N TYR A 245 11.61 14.11 -7.59
CA TYR A 245 11.82 12.90 -6.78
C TYR A 245 11.45 11.62 -7.54
N ARG A 246 12.45 10.90 -8.07
CA ARG A 246 12.28 9.54 -8.60
C ARG A 246 13.12 8.57 -7.78
N THR A 247 12.48 7.61 -7.10
CA THR A 247 13.14 6.54 -6.34
C THR A 247 12.59 5.19 -6.78
N VAL A 248 13.38 4.11 -6.64
CA VAL A 248 12.94 2.77 -7.04
C VAL A 248 11.65 2.34 -6.29
N LEU A 249 11.51 2.72 -5.01
CA LEU A 249 10.28 2.48 -4.25
C LEU A 249 9.10 3.34 -4.75
N GLY A 250 9.33 4.61 -5.10
CA GLY A 250 8.28 5.46 -5.68
C GLY A 250 7.79 4.94 -7.02
N HIS A 251 8.71 4.50 -7.88
CA HIS A 251 8.37 3.91 -9.17
C HIS A 251 7.62 2.57 -9.02
N LEU A 252 8.08 1.68 -8.13
CA LEU A 252 7.33 0.45 -7.80
C LEU A 252 5.92 0.73 -7.23
N ARG A 253 5.72 1.86 -6.53
CA ARG A 253 4.39 2.30 -6.06
C ARG A 253 3.51 2.84 -7.19
N HIS A 254 4.09 3.55 -8.16
CA HIS A 254 3.41 4.01 -9.36
C HIS A 254 2.91 2.81 -10.19
N GLU A 255 3.81 1.88 -10.52
CA GLU A 255 3.46 0.68 -11.30
C GLU A 255 2.43 -0.21 -10.59
N SER A 256 2.49 -0.30 -9.25
CA SER A 256 1.47 -1.00 -8.48
C SER A 256 0.12 -0.26 -8.50
N GLY A 257 0.09 1.05 -8.73
CA GLY A 257 -1.13 1.81 -9.01
C GLY A 257 -1.86 1.33 -10.25
N HIS A 258 -1.17 1.11 -11.38
CA HIS A 258 -1.77 0.52 -12.59
C HIS A 258 -2.34 -0.89 -12.35
N TYR A 259 -1.65 -1.72 -11.55
CA TYR A 259 -2.16 -3.02 -11.13
C TYR A 259 -3.43 -2.87 -10.26
N PHE A 260 -3.37 -2.05 -9.21
CA PHE A 260 -4.47 -1.91 -8.26
C PHE A 260 -5.69 -1.18 -8.82
N GLN A 261 -5.55 -0.35 -9.87
CA GLN A 261 -6.72 0.19 -10.57
C GLN A 261 -7.63 -0.94 -11.08
N ASN A 262 -7.04 -1.95 -11.73
CA ASN A 262 -7.76 -3.10 -12.28
C ASN A 262 -8.26 -4.07 -11.20
N VAL A 263 -7.58 -4.16 -10.05
CA VAL A 263 -7.92 -5.09 -8.96
C VAL A 263 -8.96 -4.54 -7.99
N LEU A 264 -8.99 -3.21 -7.79
CA LEU A 264 -9.85 -2.53 -6.83
C LEU A 264 -11.13 -1.96 -7.46
N ILE A 265 -11.08 -1.51 -8.73
CA ILE A 265 -12.25 -0.94 -9.43
C ILE A 265 -13.00 -2.05 -10.18
N ARG A 266 -14.01 -2.62 -9.52
CA ARG A 266 -14.67 -3.88 -9.94
C ARG A 266 -16.04 -3.74 -10.58
N ASP A 267 -16.64 -2.55 -10.55
CA ASP A 267 -17.99 -2.30 -11.05
C ASP A 267 -18.09 -0.97 -11.82
N ASP A 268 -19.14 -0.84 -12.63
CA ASP A 268 -19.37 0.30 -13.50
C ASP A 268 -19.56 1.63 -12.74
N THR A 269 -19.99 1.58 -11.47
CA THR A 269 -20.19 2.79 -10.64
C THR A 269 -18.84 3.33 -10.18
N ALA A 270 -17.97 2.45 -9.68
CA ALA A 270 -16.60 2.80 -9.31
C ALA A 270 -15.78 3.26 -10.54
N TRP A 271 -15.98 2.64 -11.70
CA TRP A 271 -15.38 3.10 -12.97
C TRP A 271 -15.91 4.47 -13.42
N ALA A 272 -17.22 4.73 -13.30
CA ALA A 272 -17.78 6.05 -13.60
C ALA A 272 -17.21 7.14 -12.68
N GLN A 273 -17.08 6.87 -11.38
CA GLN A 273 -16.47 7.79 -10.41
C GLN A 273 -14.97 8.01 -10.68
N CYS A 274 -14.24 6.98 -11.10
CA CYS A 274 -12.84 7.11 -11.53
C CYS A 274 -12.75 8.05 -12.75
N ARG A 275 -13.60 7.86 -13.76
CA ARG A 275 -13.58 8.69 -14.98
C ARG A 275 -13.99 10.16 -14.73
N ASP A 276 -14.87 10.41 -13.77
CA ASP A 276 -15.21 11.78 -13.32
C ASP A 276 -14.02 12.50 -12.63
N LEU A 277 -13.20 11.74 -11.89
CA LEU A 277 -12.07 12.30 -11.12
C LEU A 277 -10.75 12.42 -11.90
N PHE A 278 -10.46 11.48 -12.80
CA PHE A 278 -9.18 11.34 -13.50
C PHE A 278 -9.29 11.55 -15.02
N GLY A 279 -10.49 11.48 -15.60
CA GLY A 279 -10.72 11.42 -17.04
C GLY A 279 -10.88 9.98 -17.57
N ASP A 280 -11.21 9.84 -18.86
CA ASP A 280 -11.46 8.53 -19.47
C ASP A 280 -10.17 7.80 -19.83
N GLU A 281 -9.89 6.70 -19.13
CA GLU A 281 -8.69 5.87 -19.31
C GLU A 281 -8.63 5.17 -20.68
N ARG A 282 -9.74 5.15 -21.43
CA ARG A 282 -9.82 4.55 -22.78
C ARG A 282 -9.30 5.49 -23.87
N ALA A 283 -8.85 6.70 -23.50
CA ALA A 283 -8.11 7.58 -24.40
C ALA A 283 -6.85 6.90 -24.94
N SER A 284 -6.43 7.25 -26.16
CA SER A 284 -5.24 6.67 -26.78
C SER A 284 -3.97 7.08 -26.02
N TYR A 285 -3.35 6.10 -25.36
CA TYR A 285 -2.12 6.31 -24.58
C TYR A 285 -0.97 6.86 -25.44
N GLN A 286 -0.81 6.35 -26.67
CA GLN A 286 0.26 6.79 -27.57
C GLN A 286 0.08 8.24 -28.05
N ASP A 287 -1.15 8.65 -28.36
CA ASP A 287 -1.43 10.03 -28.77
C ASP A 287 -1.29 11.00 -27.58
N ALA A 288 -1.69 10.55 -26.39
CA ALA A 288 -1.54 11.30 -25.14
C ALA A 288 -0.06 11.49 -24.73
N LEU A 289 0.75 10.45 -24.88
CA LEU A 289 2.20 10.45 -24.67
C LEU A 289 2.90 11.38 -25.67
N THR A 290 2.54 11.28 -26.95
CA THR A 290 3.09 12.12 -28.03
C THR A 290 2.80 13.59 -27.75
N ARG A 291 1.53 13.93 -27.49
CA ARG A 291 1.10 15.27 -27.08
C ARG A 291 1.91 15.78 -25.88
N HIS A 292 2.07 14.97 -24.82
CA HIS A 292 2.78 15.41 -23.61
C HIS A 292 4.25 15.75 -23.90
N TYR A 293 4.96 14.97 -24.73
CA TYR A 293 6.34 15.30 -25.12
C TYR A 293 6.44 16.47 -26.13
N GLU A 294 5.41 16.73 -26.92
CA GLU A 294 5.37 17.86 -27.86
C GLU A 294 4.97 19.20 -27.19
N THR A 295 4.03 19.17 -26.24
CA THR A 295 3.43 20.39 -25.65
C THR A 295 3.75 20.61 -24.17
N GLY A 296 4.29 19.61 -23.47
CA GLY A 296 4.41 19.61 -22.00
C GLY A 296 3.06 19.51 -21.29
N ALA A 297 3.09 19.69 -19.96
CA ALA A 297 1.87 19.84 -19.16
C ALA A 297 1.14 21.18 -19.44
N PRO A 298 -0.21 21.21 -19.33
CA PRO A 298 -0.98 22.44 -19.49
C PRO A 298 -0.65 23.48 -18.40
N ALA A 299 -0.76 24.76 -18.73
CA ALA A 299 -0.59 25.84 -17.76
C ALA A 299 -1.59 25.72 -16.60
N GLY A 300 -1.10 25.88 -15.36
CA GLY A 300 -1.91 25.72 -14.15
C GLY A 300 -2.19 24.26 -13.75
N TRP A 301 -1.46 23.27 -14.29
CA TRP A 301 -1.66 21.86 -13.93
C TRP A 301 -1.59 21.58 -12.43
N GLN A 302 -0.78 22.36 -11.68
CA GLN A 302 -0.60 22.24 -10.24
C GLN A 302 -1.92 22.42 -9.45
N ASP A 303 -2.91 23.10 -10.03
CA ASP A 303 -4.22 23.28 -9.42
C ASP A 303 -5.07 22.00 -9.46
N SER A 304 -4.73 21.01 -10.30
CA SER A 304 -5.55 19.81 -10.54
C SER A 304 -4.82 18.46 -10.52
N PHE A 305 -3.50 18.44 -10.68
CA PHE A 305 -2.68 17.22 -10.77
C PHE A 305 -1.56 17.24 -9.73
N ILE A 306 -1.19 16.06 -9.22
CA ILE A 306 -0.16 15.91 -8.19
C ILE A 306 1.26 16.09 -8.77
N SER A 307 1.46 15.73 -10.03
CA SER A 307 2.72 15.85 -10.78
C SER A 307 2.47 16.30 -12.23
N GLU A 308 3.52 16.72 -12.93
CA GLU A 308 3.47 17.04 -14.36
C GLU A 308 3.14 15.79 -15.20
N TYR A 309 3.72 14.64 -14.87
CA TYR A 309 3.50 13.39 -15.60
C TYR A 309 2.05 12.88 -15.45
N ALA A 310 1.40 13.12 -14.32
CA ALA A 310 -0.05 12.85 -14.15
C ALA A 310 -0.94 13.59 -15.17
N THR A 311 -0.46 14.66 -15.83
CA THR A 311 -1.19 15.35 -16.91
C THR A 311 -1.15 14.64 -18.26
N MET A 312 -0.33 13.58 -18.38
CA MET A 312 -0.11 12.88 -19.64
C MET A 312 -1.35 12.07 -20.04
N HIS A 313 -1.86 11.22 -19.14
CA HIS A 313 -3.02 10.34 -19.40
C HIS A 313 -3.79 10.02 -18.09
N PRO A 314 -5.12 9.82 -18.12
CA PRO A 314 -5.91 9.48 -16.91
C PRO A 314 -5.43 8.24 -16.14
N TRP A 315 -4.82 7.28 -16.84
CA TRP A 315 -4.24 6.09 -16.22
C TRP A 315 -3.03 6.42 -15.34
N GLU A 316 -2.25 7.43 -15.75
CA GLU A 316 -1.06 7.94 -15.05
C GLU A 316 -1.46 8.81 -13.86
N ASP A 317 -2.48 9.65 -14.02
CA ASP A 317 -3.06 10.45 -12.94
C ASP A 317 -3.55 9.58 -11.77
N PHE A 318 -4.16 8.42 -12.08
CA PHE A 318 -4.51 7.41 -11.08
C PHE A 318 -3.26 6.76 -10.45
N ALA A 319 -2.30 6.31 -11.26
CA ALA A 319 -1.08 5.65 -10.77
C ALA A 319 -0.22 6.56 -9.87
N GLU A 320 -0.02 7.81 -10.27
CA GLU A 320 0.63 8.85 -9.49
C GLU A 320 -0.14 9.14 -8.19
N THR A 321 -1.46 9.33 -8.25
CA THR A 321 -2.27 9.54 -7.05
C THR A 321 -2.18 8.35 -6.09
N PHE A 322 -2.18 7.11 -6.60
CA PHE A 322 -2.03 5.90 -5.81
C PHE A 322 -0.63 5.80 -5.18
N ALA A 323 0.42 6.11 -5.96
CA ALA A 323 1.78 6.18 -5.44
C ALA A 323 1.91 7.20 -4.31
N HIS A 324 1.37 8.41 -4.52
CA HIS A 324 1.35 9.48 -3.53
C HIS A 324 0.56 9.11 -2.28
N TYR A 325 -0.58 8.43 -2.41
CA TYR A 325 -1.30 7.86 -1.26
C TYR A 325 -0.39 6.90 -0.46
N LEU A 326 0.32 6.00 -1.13
CA LEU A 326 1.29 5.10 -0.48
C LEU A 326 2.50 5.84 0.11
N HIS A 327 2.99 6.93 -0.51
CA HIS A 327 4.00 7.78 0.12
C HIS A 327 3.49 8.37 1.43
N ILE A 328 2.28 8.95 1.42
CA ILE A 328 1.65 9.57 2.59
C ILE A 328 1.48 8.57 3.73
N VAL A 329 0.67 7.52 3.55
CA VAL A 329 0.33 6.60 4.66
C VAL A 329 1.55 5.80 5.15
N GLY A 330 2.48 5.45 4.25
CA GLY A 330 3.72 4.77 4.63
C GLY A 330 4.66 5.64 5.47
N THR A 331 4.77 6.93 5.17
CA THR A 331 5.59 7.85 5.95
C THR A 331 4.92 8.24 7.27
N LEU A 332 3.59 8.41 7.30
CA LEU A 332 2.82 8.60 8.53
C LEU A 332 3.00 7.41 9.49
N LYS A 333 2.82 6.17 9.00
CA LYS A 333 3.07 4.96 9.79
C LYS A 333 4.51 4.87 10.29
N THR A 334 5.49 5.27 9.47
CA THR A 334 6.90 5.31 9.89
C THR A 334 7.13 6.32 11.02
N ALA A 335 6.47 7.48 10.96
CA ALA A 335 6.54 8.51 12.01
C ALA A 335 5.88 8.03 13.32
N ALA A 336 4.72 7.36 13.24
CA ALA A 336 4.05 6.72 14.38
C ALA A 336 4.96 5.65 15.04
N ALA A 337 5.53 4.76 14.23
CA ALA A 337 6.39 3.65 14.65
C ALA A 337 7.68 4.05 15.39
N ILE A 338 8.11 5.32 15.28
CA ILE A 338 9.26 5.89 16.01
C ILE A 338 8.84 6.92 17.08
N GLY A 339 7.54 7.09 17.32
CA GLY A 339 7.00 7.97 18.35
C GLY A 339 7.09 9.47 18.04
N MET A 340 7.09 9.88 16.77
CA MET A 340 7.02 11.31 16.42
C MET A 340 5.66 11.89 16.83
N ARG A 341 5.70 13.04 17.52
CA ARG A 341 4.55 13.93 17.74
C ARG A 341 4.96 15.35 17.39
N LEU A 342 4.10 16.09 16.71
CA LEU A 342 4.25 17.54 16.57
C LEU A 342 3.40 18.21 17.63
N ASP A 343 4.06 18.90 18.56
CA ASP A 343 3.41 19.64 19.64
C ASP A 343 2.79 20.94 19.11
N ALA A 344 1.52 21.17 19.42
CA ALA A 344 0.75 22.32 18.95
C ALA A 344 1.40 23.65 19.34
N SER A 345 1.88 23.74 20.59
CA SER A 345 2.46 24.96 21.15
C SER A 345 3.81 25.29 20.51
N ALA A 346 4.64 24.26 20.26
CA ALA A 346 5.94 24.42 19.61
C ALA A 346 5.83 24.74 18.11
N THR A 347 4.79 24.20 17.44
CA THR A 347 4.60 24.35 15.99
C THR A 347 3.62 25.45 15.58
N ARG A 348 3.01 26.15 16.55
CA ARG A 348 1.96 27.18 16.37
C ARG A 348 0.75 26.64 15.58
N ARG A 349 0.26 25.47 16.01
CA ARG A 349 -0.94 24.81 15.50
C ARG A 349 -2.03 24.81 16.57
N ASP A 350 -3.28 24.60 16.16
CA ASP A 350 -4.43 24.56 17.08
C ASP A 350 -4.49 23.25 17.88
N VAL A 351 -3.96 22.15 17.32
CA VAL A 351 -3.94 20.81 17.90
C VAL A 351 -2.60 20.11 17.66
N ASP A 352 -2.29 19.15 18.55
CA ASP A 352 -1.17 18.25 18.37
C ASP A 352 -1.40 17.37 17.14
N VAL A 353 -0.32 17.02 16.43
CA VAL A 353 -0.35 15.99 15.40
C VAL A 353 0.36 14.76 15.93
N VAL A 354 -0.44 13.72 16.20
CA VAL A 354 -0.01 12.37 16.58
C VAL A 354 -0.32 11.46 15.37
N PRO A 355 0.69 11.03 14.62
CA PRO A 355 0.50 10.08 13.53
C PRO A 355 0.09 8.72 14.09
N GLU A 356 -0.77 8.01 13.36
CA GLU A 356 -1.30 6.71 13.77
C GLU A 356 -0.63 5.56 12.98
N ASP A 357 -0.49 4.39 13.60
CA ASP A 357 0.08 3.20 12.93
C ASP A 357 -0.80 2.70 11.77
N HIS A 358 -2.08 3.07 11.81
CA HIS A 358 -3.15 2.68 10.89
C HIS A 358 -4.10 3.87 10.71
N TYR A 359 -4.73 3.98 9.53
CA TYR A 359 -5.64 5.08 9.16
C TYR A 359 -6.90 4.57 8.43
N ASP A 360 -7.17 3.26 8.49
CA ASP A 360 -8.29 2.62 7.77
C ASP A 360 -9.68 2.94 8.35
N ASP A 361 -9.75 3.31 9.63
CA ASP A 361 -10.97 3.82 10.28
C ASP A 361 -11.06 5.36 10.30
N GLN A 362 -10.01 6.05 9.84
CA GLN A 362 -9.92 7.51 9.81
C GLN A 362 -10.42 8.07 8.47
N PRO A 363 -11.11 9.22 8.44
CA PRO A 363 -11.42 9.88 7.17
C PRO A 363 -10.15 10.44 6.52
N ILE A 364 -10.07 10.41 5.18
CA ILE A 364 -8.98 11.01 4.40
C ILE A 364 -8.59 12.44 4.85
N GLY A 365 -9.54 13.25 5.32
CA GLY A 365 -9.26 14.59 5.84
C GLY A 365 -8.29 14.59 7.02
N ARG A 366 -8.36 13.58 7.89
CA ARG A 366 -7.42 13.38 9.00
C ARG A 366 -6.04 12.97 8.49
N VAL A 367 -5.97 11.99 7.58
CA VAL A 367 -4.73 11.54 6.93
C VAL A 367 -3.98 12.72 6.30
N LEU A 368 -4.69 13.55 5.54
CA LEU A 368 -4.10 14.70 4.85
C LEU A 368 -3.73 15.85 5.79
N SER A 369 -4.47 16.05 6.88
CA SER A 369 -4.13 17.04 7.92
C SER A 369 -2.81 16.66 8.62
N ASP A 370 -2.68 15.40 9.04
CA ASP A 370 -1.49 14.89 9.71
C ASP A 370 -0.28 14.91 8.75
N TRP A 371 -0.50 14.54 7.48
CA TRP A 371 0.51 14.58 6.44
C TRP A 371 1.00 16.00 6.13
N GLU A 372 0.10 16.96 5.99
CA GLU A 372 0.44 18.35 5.71
C GLU A 372 1.29 18.95 6.84
N ALA A 373 1.05 18.54 8.09
CA ALA A 373 1.90 18.93 9.21
C ALA A 373 3.31 18.31 9.16
N LEU A 374 3.38 16.99 8.94
CA LEU A 374 4.64 16.27 8.94
C LEU A 374 5.51 16.58 7.73
N SER A 375 4.95 16.63 6.52
CA SER A 375 5.67 16.99 5.29
C SER A 375 6.30 18.38 5.37
N GLN A 376 5.59 19.38 5.91
CA GLN A 376 6.16 20.70 6.20
C GLN A 376 7.33 20.63 7.20
N GLY A 377 7.25 19.76 8.20
CA GLY A 377 8.34 19.49 9.15
C GLY A 377 9.56 18.86 8.48
N PHE A 378 9.35 17.79 7.70
CA PHE A 378 10.41 17.10 6.96
C PHE A 378 11.09 18.01 5.92
N ASN A 379 10.32 18.84 5.19
CA ASN A 379 10.87 19.82 4.27
C ASN A 379 11.78 20.84 4.98
N ARG A 380 11.40 21.31 6.18
CA ARG A 380 12.26 22.19 6.99
C ARG A 380 13.54 21.48 7.44
N ILE A 381 13.46 20.21 7.85
CA ILE A 381 14.63 19.40 8.23
C ILE A 381 15.58 19.25 7.03
N ASN A 382 15.07 18.84 5.86
CA ASN A 382 15.87 18.73 4.63
C ASN A 382 16.56 20.06 4.28
N ARG A 383 15.81 21.17 4.24
CA ARG A 383 16.38 22.51 3.96
C ARG A 383 17.46 22.89 4.97
N SER A 384 17.31 22.54 6.25
CA SER A 384 18.34 22.82 7.27
C SER A 384 19.63 22.02 7.07
N MET A 385 19.55 20.87 6.40
CA MET A 385 20.69 20.05 5.96
C MET A 385 21.23 20.43 4.57
N GLY A 386 20.71 21.50 3.95
CA GLY A 386 21.09 21.91 2.58
C GLY A 386 20.49 21.04 1.47
N LEU A 387 19.50 20.20 1.78
CA LEU A 387 18.84 19.32 0.81
C LEU A 387 17.54 19.94 0.29
N ALA A 388 17.11 19.48 -0.90
CA ALA A 388 15.79 19.77 -1.44
C ALA A 388 14.67 19.18 -0.55
N ASP A 389 13.47 19.73 -0.66
CA ASP A 389 12.28 19.26 0.06
C ASP A 389 12.07 17.75 -0.07
N LEU A 390 11.71 17.08 1.03
CA LEU A 390 11.37 15.66 1.05
C LEU A 390 10.08 15.39 0.26
N TYR A 391 9.14 16.34 0.29
CA TYR A 391 7.88 16.28 -0.43
C TYR A 391 7.52 17.68 -0.99
N PRO A 392 7.98 18.03 -2.20
CA PRO A 392 7.75 19.32 -2.86
C PRO A 392 6.41 19.40 -3.63
N PHE A 393 5.40 18.62 -3.26
CA PHE A 393 4.16 18.47 -4.05
C PHE A 393 2.98 19.22 -3.43
N THR A 394 2.18 19.88 -4.26
CA THR A 394 0.98 20.63 -3.86
C THR A 394 -0.24 19.70 -3.86
N ILE A 395 -0.88 19.53 -2.70
CA ILE A 395 -2.13 18.76 -2.58
C ILE A 395 -3.34 19.69 -2.71
N SER A 396 -3.62 20.10 -3.95
CA SER A 396 -4.73 20.99 -4.34
C SER A 396 -6.11 20.35 -4.09
N PRO A 397 -7.21 21.14 -4.05
CA PRO A 397 -8.55 20.59 -3.78
C PRO A 397 -9.00 19.45 -4.71
N PRO A 398 -8.72 19.46 -6.04
CA PRO A 398 -8.96 18.29 -6.89
C PRO A 398 -8.11 17.08 -6.52
N VAL A 399 -6.82 17.25 -6.24
CA VAL A 399 -5.93 16.16 -5.79
C VAL A 399 -6.41 15.57 -4.47
N ARG A 400 -6.94 16.38 -3.54
CA ARG A 400 -7.57 15.87 -2.30
C ARG A 400 -8.78 14.96 -2.59
N ARG A 401 -9.58 15.24 -3.63
CA ARG A 401 -10.69 14.35 -4.04
C ARG A 401 -10.20 13.05 -4.68
N LYS A 402 -9.15 13.12 -5.52
CA LYS A 402 -8.49 11.94 -6.10
C LYS A 402 -7.92 11.02 -5.01
N LEU A 403 -7.22 11.58 -4.03
CA LEU A 403 -6.70 10.85 -2.85
C LEU A 403 -7.82 10.29 -1.97
N ALA A 404 -8.96 10.99 -1.84
CA ALA A 404 -10.14 10.48 -1.14
C ALA A 404 -10.72 9.21 -1.77
N PHE A 405 -10.82 9.20 -3.11
CA PHE A 405 -11.27 8.02 -3.85
C PHE A 405 -10.29 6.84 -3.73
N VAL A 406 -8.99 7.07 -3.88
CA VAL A 406 -7.97 6.02 -3.66
C VAL A 406 -8.05 5.46 -2.24
N HIS A 407 -8.21 6.32 -1.24
CA HIS A 407 -8.38 5.90 0.15
C HIS A 407 -9.65 5.06 0.35
N GLU A 408 -10.79 5.46 -0.23
CA GLU A 408 -12.04 4.70 -0.21
C GLU A 408 -11.92 3.31 -0.86
N LEU A 409 -11.17 3.19 -1.96
CA LEU A 409 -10.86 1.90 -2.59
C LEU A 409 -9.99 1.03 -1.67
N VAL A 410 -8.94 1.61 -1.08
CA VAL A 410 -8.00 0.88 -0.21
C VAL A 410 -8.64 0.43 1.10
N THR A 411 -9.49 1.24 1.74
CA THR A 411 -10.13 0.89 3.03
C THR A 411 -11.35 -0.02 2.91
N ARG A 412 -11.90 -0.22 1.71
CA ARG A 412 -12.98 -1.20 1.44
C ARG A 412 -12.48 -2.56 0.97
N ALA A 413 -11.26 -2.64 0.43
CA ALA A 413 -10.63 -3.87 -0.03
C ALA A 413 -9.81 -4.71 0.99
N PRO A 414 -9.63 -4.36 2.29
CA PRO A 414 -8.76 -5.13 3.17
C PRO A 414 -9.19 -6.59 3.35
N LEU A 415 -8.25 -7.49 3.05
CA LEU A 415 -8.25 -8.88 3.48
C LEU A 415 -7.62 -8.99 4.87
N THR A 416 -8.07 -9.97 5.64
CA THR A 416 -7.40 -10.40 6.88
C THR A 416 -6.02 -11.01 6.59
N THR A 417 -5.15 -11.06 7.60
CA THR A 417 -3.84 -11.73 7.49
C THR A 417 -3.98 -13.18 7.01
N ASP A 418 -4.96 -13.93 7.54
CA ASP A 418 -5.18 -15.33 7.17
C ASP A 418 -5.57 -15.47 5.69
N GLU A 419 -6.39 -14.56 5.16
CA GLU A 419 -6.76 -14.52 3.74
C GLU A 419 -5.56 -14.14 2.85
N GLN A 420 -4.73 -13.18 3.25
CA GLN A 420 -3.49 -12.86 2.53
C GLN A 420 -2.52 -14.03 2.51
N VAL A 421 -2.35 -14.72 3.63
CA VAL A 421 -1.48 -15.90 3.76
C VAL A 421 -2.01 -17.05 2.91
N ALA A 422 -3.32 -17.27 2.89
CA ALA A 422 -3.95 -18.25 2.01
C ALA A 422 -3.68 -17.96 0.53
N LEU A 423 -3.76 -16.70 0.09
CA LEU A 423 -3.41 -16.30 -1.29
C LEU A 423 -1.91 -16.44 -1.60
N ALA A 424 -1.03 -16.11 -0.65
CA ALA A 424 0.42 -16.18 -0.81
C ALA A 424 0.96 -17.62 -0.84
N LEU A 425 0.32 -18.53 -0.10
CA LEU A 425 0.65 -19.96 0.00
C LEU A 425 -0.24 -20.84 -0.88
N ALA A 426 -1.16 -20.27 -1.65
CA ALA A 426 -2.03 -21.03 -2.55
C ALA A 426 -1.19 -21.95 -3.46
N PRO A 427 -1.50 -23.25 -3.52
CA PRO A 427 -0.86 -24.13 -4.50
C PRO A 427 -1.20 -23.61 -5.90
N ARG A 428 -0.28 -23.80 -6.85
CA ARG A 428 -0.57 -23.51 -8.25
C ARG A 428 -1.78 -24.35 -8.65
N GLU A 429 -2.88 -23.71 -9.05
CA GLU A 429 -3.88 -24.42 -9.83
C GLU A 429 -3.15 -24.97 -11.05
N ARG A 430 -3.23 -26.29 -11.25
CA ARG A 430 -2.75 -26.86 -12.50
C ARG A 430 -3.65 -26.28 -13.58
N ALA A 431 -3.05 -25.54 -14.51
CA ALA A 431 -3.67 -25.30 -15.79
C ALA A 431 -3.77 -26.68 -16.46
N ASP A 432 -4.93 -27.31 -16.29
CA ASP A 432 -5.28 -28.54 -17.00
C ASP A 432 -5.47 -28.16 -18.49
N ASP A 433 -4.54 -28.65 -19.31
CA ASP A 433 -4.47 -28.74 -20.79
C ASP A 433 -5.28 -27.75 -21.67
#